data_AF-A0A8E2IAT6-F1
#
_entry.id   AF-A0A8E2IAT6-F1
#
_cell.length_a   1.000
_cell.length_b   1.000
_cell.length_c   1.000
_cell.angle_alpha   90.00
_cell.angle_beta   90.00
_cell.angle_gamma   90.00
#
_symmetry.space_group_name_H-M   'P 1'
#
loop_
_entity.id
_entity.type
_entity.pdbx_description
1 polymer ?
#
loop_
_entity_poly.entity_id
_entity_poly.type
_entity_poly.pdbx_seq_one_letter_code
_entity_poly.pdbx_strand_id
1 'polypeptide(L)' 'MSQLRRDIGSGPLSHPILYHAFSFSENEGDHRLGKLRNPRVQKFNWNPDGTPNFGTPLPAYTPMDKPSGEI' A
#
# COMPACT_ATOMS: atom_id res chain seq x y z
N MET A 1 29.02 -10.64 9.96
CA MET A 1 28.26 -9.98 8.88
C MET A 1 27.14 -9.17 9.53
N SER A 2 27.41 -7.91 9.88
CA SER A 2 26.40 -7.02 10.45
C SER A 2 25.80 -6.21 9.30
N GLN A 3 24.54 -6.48 8.94
CA GLN A 3 23.85 -5.61 7.99
C GLN A 3 23.55 -4.28 8.67
N LEU A 4 24.22 -3.24 8.18
CA LEU A 4 23.99 -1.83 8.45
C LEU A 4 22.53 -1.49 8.11
N ARG A 5 21.64 -1.56 9.11
CA ARG A 5 20.34 -0.91 9.03
C ARG A 5 20.62 0.58 9.08
N ARG A 6 20.44 1.27 7.95
CA ARG A 6 20.57 2.73 7.91
C ARG A 6 19.40 3.30 8.69
N ASP A 7 19.72 3.91 9.81
CA ASP A 7 18.79 4.61 10.67
C ASP A 7 18.29 5.86 9.94
N ILE A 8 17.16 5.73 9.24
CA ILE A 8 16.37 6.85 8.74
C ILE A 8 15.24 7.04 9.77
N GLY A 9 15.42 8.02 10.67
CA GLY A 9 14.38 8.64 11.50
C GLY A 9 13.45 7.71 12.30
N SER A 10 13.83 7.38 13.54
CA SER A 10 13.05 7.07 14.77
C SER A 10 11.60 6.52 14.76
N GLY A 11 11.08 5.99 13.66
CA GLY A 11 9.81 5.26 13.56
C GLY A 11 10.00 3.96 12.79
N PRO A 12 9.11 2.96 12.96
CA PRO A 12 9.17 1.77 12.11
C PRO A 12 9.05 2.22 10.65
N LEU A 13 10.01 1.82 9.81
CA LEU A 13 9.97 2.07 8.37
C LEU A 13 8.65 1.55 7.81
N SER A 14 7.68 2.44 7.58
CA SER A 14 6.41 2.07 6.98
C SER A 14 6.64 1.90 5.48
N HIS A 15 6.44 0.69 4.97
CA HIS A 15 6.62 0.40 3.55
C HIS A 15 5.27 0.53 2.86
N PRO A 16 5.15 1.36 1.81
CA PRO A 16 3.96 1.41 0.99
C PRO A 16 3.97 0.30 -0.06
N ILE A 17 2.78 -0.17 -0.44
CA ILE A 17 2.54 -0.91 -1.67
C ILE A 17 1.71 -0.05 -2.62
N LEU A 18 2.12 0.02 -3.88
CA LEU A 18 1.35 0.62 -4.97
C LEU A 18 0.67 -0.51 -5.76
N TYR A 19 -0.63 -0.36 -6.03
CA TYR A 19 -1.41 -1.33 -6.78
C TYR A 19 -2.49 -0.62 -7.60
N HIS A 20 -3.16 -1.35 -8.50
CA HIS A 20 -4.36 -0.88 -9.17
C HIS A 20 -5.52 -1.84 -8.89
N ALA A 21 -6.74 -1.30 -8.75
CA ALA A 21 -7.92 -2.13 -8.49
C ALA A 21 -9.20 -1.45 -9.00
N PHE A 22 -10.20 -2.27 -9.29
CA PHE A 22 -11.58 -1.81 -9.45
C PHE A 22 -12.19 -1.47 -8.08
N SER A 23 -13.25 -0.65 -8.08
CA SER A 23 -14.01 -0.31 -6.87
C SER A 23 -15.24 -1.21 -6.66
N PHE A 24 -15.33 -2.31 -7.40
CA PHE A 24 -16.40 -3.32 -7.33
C PHE A 24 -15.76 -4.72 -7.26
N SER A 25 -16.52 -5.70 -6.78
CA SER A 25 -16.01 -7.06 -6.56
C SER A 25 -15.84 -7.85 -7.87
N GLU A 26 -15.16 -9.00 -7.82
CA GLU A 26 -15.00 -9.91 -8.97
C GLU A 26 -16.34 -10.38 -9.57
N ASN A 27 -17.40 -10.43 -8.76
CA ASN A 27 -18.74 -10.86 -9.20
C ASN A 27 -19.60 -9.71 -9.73
N GLU A 28 -19.04 -8.51 -9.79
CA GLU A 28 -19.72 -7.28 -10.21
C GLU A 28 -18.92 -6.59 -11.32
N GLY A 29 -19.61 -5.84 -12.17
CA GLY A 29 -18.98 -5.02 -13.21
C GLY A 29 -18.29 -5.82 -14.34
N ASP A 30 -17.82 -5.09 -15.36
CA ASP A 30 -17.03 -5.65 -16.45
C ASP A 30 -15.54 -5.39 -16.23
N HIS A 31 -14.83 -6.43 -15.79
CA HIS A 31 -13.40 -6.38 -15.50
C HIS A 31 -12.51 -6.21 -16.74
N ARG A 32 -13.08 -6.27 -17.95
CA ARG A 32 -12.36 -5.93 -19.19
C ARG A 32 -12.21 -4.41 -19.38
N LEU A 33 -12.99 -3.61 -18.66
CA LEU A 33 -12.96 -2.14 -18.73
C LEU A 33 -11.79 -1.58 -17.93
N GLY A 34 -10.56 -1.84 -18.37
CA GLY A 34 -9.34 -1.48 -17.63
C GLY A 34 -9.22 0.00 -17.23
N LYS A 35 -9.95 0.91 -17.89
CA LYS A 35 -10.05 2.34 -17.56
C LYS A 35 -10.73 2.63 -16.21
N LEU A 36 -11.52 1.70 -15.67
CA LEU A 36 -12.18 1.86 -14.36
C LEU A 36 -11.29 1.45 -13.19
N ARG A 37 -10.10 0.88 -13.46
CA ARG A 37 -9.10 0.65 -12.41
C ARG A 37 -8.43 1.97 -12.07
N ASN A 38 -8.24 2.20 -10.78
CA ASN A 38 -7.49 3.35 -10.29
C ASN A 38 -6.22 2.87 -9.55
N PRO A 39 -5.11 3.63 -9.65
CA PRO A 39 -3.95 3.39 -8.82
C PRO A 39 -4.27 3.73 -7.36
N ARG A 40 -3.72 2.96 -6.42
CA ARG A 40 -3.87 3.11 -4.98
C ARG A 40 -2.56 2.83 -4.30
N VAL A 41 -2.33 3.48 -3.17
CA VAL A 41 -1.20 3.21 -2.29
C VAL A 41 -1.71 2.93 -0.88
N GLN A 42 -1.09 1.97 -0.19
CA GLN A 42 -1.38 1.71 1.22
C GLN A 42 -0.12 1.26 1.96
N LYS A 43 -0.06 1.54 3.27
CA LYS A 43 0.98 0.97 4.14
C LYS A 43 0.69 -0.50 4.39
N PHE A 44 1.73 -1.32 4.49
CA PHE A 44 1.63 -2.70 4.93
C PHE A 44 2.56 -2.99 6.12
N ASN A 45 2.29 -4.09 6.82
CA ASN A 45 3.07 -4.52 7.98
C ASN A 45 3.86 -5.78 7.68
N TRP A 46 4.85 -6.11 8.52
CA TRP A 46 5.61 -7.35 8.40
C TRP A 46 5.14 -8.37 9.44
N ASN A 47 5.00 -9.62 9.03
CA ASN A 47 4.78 -10.74 9.95
C ASN A 47 6.08 -11.06 10.73
N PRO A 48 5.99 -11.80 11.87
CA PRO A 48 7.17 -12.20 12.64
C PRO A 48 8.20 -13.02 11.87
N ASP A 49 7.77 -13.77 10.85
CA ASP A 49 8.62 -14.57 9.97
C ASP A 49 9.31 -13.74 8.87
N GLY A 50 9.10 -12.43 8.85
CA GLY A 50 9.68 -11.51 7.87
C GLY A 50 8.94 -11.48 6.53
N THR A 51 7.79 -12.14 6.38
CA THR A 51 6.94 -12.01 5.19
C THR A 51 6.05 -10.76 5.26
N PRO A 52 5.68 -10.14 4.13
CA PRO A 52 4.81 -8.97 4.14
C PRO A 52 3.35 -9.39 4.42
N ASN A 53 2.67 -8.58 5.21
CA ASN A 53 1.23 -8.65 5.44
C ASN A 53 0.56 -7.40 4.87
N PHE A 54 -0.04 -7.56 3.69
CA PHE A 54 -0.68 -6.46 2.96
C PHE A 54 -2.05 -6.06 3.52
N GLY A 55 -2.68 -6.89 4.36
CA GLY A 55 -4.04 -6.66 4.84
C GLY A 55 -5.07 -6.64 3.70
N THR A 56 -6.13 -5.86 3.89
CA THR A 56 -7.21 -5.66 2.91
C THR A 56 -6.95 -4.42 2.05
N PRO A 57 -7.28 -4.43 0.74
CA PRO A 57 -7.17 -3.25 -0.10
C PRO A 57 -8.02 -2.09 0.43
N LEU A 58 -7.46 -0.89 0.50
CA LEU A 58 -8.22 0.31 0.82
C LEU A 58 -9.22 0.66 -0.30
N PRO A 59 -10.39 1.26 0.04
CA PRO A 59 -11.28 1.88 -0.93
C PRO A 59 -10.57 2.94 -1.76
N ALA A 60 -11.04 3.14 -3.00
CA ALA A 60 -10.57 4.26 -3.81
C ALA A 60 -10.83 5.59 -3.09
N TYR A 61 -9.93 6.56 -3.27
CA TYR A 61 -10.02 7.91 -2.67
C TYR A 61 -9.98 7.94 -1.14
N THR A 62 -9.47 6.89 -0.50
CA THR A 62 -9.19 6.91 0.95
C THR A 62 -8.21 8.07 1.24
N PRO A 63 -8.58 9.03 2.10
CA PRO A 63 -7.67 10.11 2.48
C PRO A 63 -6.42 9.55 3.14
N MET A 64 -5.26 10.09 2.77
CA MET A 64 -3.98 9.72 3.35
C MET A 64 -3.24 10.98 3.76
N ASP A 65 -2.52 10.89 4.88
CA ASP A 65 -1.60 11.94 5.29
C ASP A 65 -0.56 12.14 4.19
N LYS A 66 -0.23 13.40 3.92
CA LYS A 66 0.85 13.73 2.99
C LYS A 66 2.15 13.04 3.45
N PRO A 67 2.96 12.53 2.52
CA PRO A 67 4.30 12.06 2.86
C PRO A 67 5.10 13.14 3.60
N SER A 68 5.98 12.74 4.51
CA SER A 68 6.82 13.72 5.22
C SER A 68 7.68 14.47 4.21
N GLY A 69 7.58 15.80 4.17
CA GLY A 69 8.36 16.65 3.26
C GLY A 69 7.52 17.52 2.33
N GLU A 70 6.20 17.32 2.26
CA GLU A 70 5.28 18.23 1.57
C GLU A 70 4.56 19.13 2.59
N ILE A 71 4.84 20.45 2.57
CA ILE A 71 4.09 21.49 3.30
C ILE A 71 3.03 22.04 2.33
#